data_AF-A0A1X7IZG4-F1
#
_entry.id   AF-A0A1X7IZG4-F1
#
_cell.length_a   1.000
_cell.length_b   1.000
_cell.length_c   1.000
_cell.angle_alpha   90.00
_cell.angle_beta   90.00
_cell.angle_gamma   90.00
#
_symmetry.space_group_name_H-M   'P 1'
#
loop_
_entity.id
_entity.type
_entity.pdbx_description
1 polymer ?
#
loop_
_entity_poly.entity_id
_entity_poly.type
_entity_poly.pdbx_seq_one_letter_code
_entity_poly.pdbx_strand_id
1 'polypeptide(L)'
;MFKTSIAFIILLFAFCGNAFAEQDTTQSSPKTRYLQISTNPSTVDLFIGKALPDFASKPHYVSPAFIPVPDGKDTITVSFFHPDYADTTVNIALSKKDTSFIIVALRQTYDDDEIARKQDLIKHRNRRILGGYLKWASIAPFAISGISAIVSLYNIGKAEDHKKAMENTRFSTEKYEAHARDFTDHRESAKTAKTVSKVFLGTGLAILTAGFVLSF
;
A
#
# COMPACT_ATOMS: atom_id res chain seq x y z
N MET A 1 -28.46 -14.90 -14.29
CA MET A 1 -27.41 -14.40 -15.20
C MET A 1 -26.29 -13.64 -14.45
N PHE A 2 -25.92 -14.07 -13.23
CA PHE A 2 -24.98 -13.36 -12.33
C PHE A 2 -23.56 -13.94 -12.27
N LYS A 3 -23.30 -15.11 -12.86
CA LYS A 3 -21.99 -15.79 -12.81
C LYS A 3 -20.91 -15.12 -13.66
N THR A 4 -21.29 -14.39 -14.72
CA THR A 4 -20.35 -13.75 -15.65
C THR A 4 -19.74 -12.45 -15.11
N SER A 5 -20.43 -11.70 -14.25
CA SER A 5 -19.88 -10.46 -13.66
C SER A 5 -18.77 -10.71 -12.63
N ILE A 6 -18.85 -11.80 -11.86
CA ILE A 6 -17.82 -12.16 -10.88
C ILE A 6 -16.53 -12.59 -11.60
N ALA A 7 -16.66 -13.31 -12.72
CA ALA A 7 -15.51 -13.71 -13.54
C ALA A 7 -14.75 -12.50 -14.11
N PHE A 8 -15.45 -11.44 -14.54
CA PHE A 8 -14.82 -10.20 -15.02
C PHE A 8 -14.07 -9.45 -13.93
N ILE A 9 -14.58 -9.41 -12.69
CA ILE A 9 -13.90 -8.74 -11.57
C ILE A 9 -12.63 -9.51 -11.18
N ILE A 10 -12.69 -10.85 -11.14
CA ILE A 10 -11.51 -11.69 -10.89
C ILE A 10 -10.48 -11.55 -12.01
N LEU A 11 -10.93 -11.48 -13.27
CA LEU A 11 -10.06 -11.26 -14.42
C LEU A 11 -9.38 -9.87 -14.38
N LEU A 12 -10.10 -8.83 -13.95
CA LEU A 12 -9.55 -7.48 -13.82
C LEU A 12 -8.50 -7.39 -12.70
N PHE A 13 -8.74 -8.04 -11.55
CA PHE A 13 -7.75 -8.13 -10.47
C PHE A 13 -6.52 -8.97 -10.88
N ALA A 14 -6.71 -10.05 -11.66
CA ALA A 14 -5.61 -10.83 -12.20
C ALA A 14 -4.80 -10.05 -13.25
N PHE A 15 -5.46 -9.23 -14.08
CA PHE A 15 -4.77 -8.40 -15.09
C PHE A 15 -3.97 -7.26 -14.44
N CYS A 16 -4.51 -6.64 -13.38
CA CYS A 16 -3.75 -5.64 -12.60
C CYS A 16 -2.60 -6.26 -11.79
N GLY A 17 -2.71 -7.51 -11.35
CA GLY A 17 -1.62 -8.22 -10.68
C GLY A 17 -0.45 -8.54 -11.63
N ASN A 18 -0.74 -8.91 -12.87
CA ASN A 18 0.29 -9.25 -13.87
C ASN A 18 0.94 -8.02 -14.52
N ALA A 19 0.22 -6.89 -14.63
CA ALA A 19 0.79 -5.65 -15.17
C ALA A 19 1.91 -5.04 -14.30
N PHE A 20 2.06 -5.50 -13.04
CA PHE A 20 3.16 -5.11 -12.15
C PHE A 20 4.26 -6.16 -12.01
N ALA A 21 4.15 -7.31 -12.71
CA ALA A 21 5.08 -8.43 -12.57
C ALA A 21 6.09 -8.56 -13.72
N GLU A 22 5.97 -7.75 -14.77
CA GLU A 22 6.75 -7.94 -16.00
C GLU A 22 7.57 -6.69 -16.32
N GLN A 23 8.68 -6.53 -15.59
CA GLN A 23 9.81 -5.73 -16.03
C GLN A 23 11.11 -6.38 -15.55
N ASP A 24 12.03 -6.55 -16.50
CA ASP A 24 13.43 -6.98 -16.35
C ASP A 24 13.76 -8.48 -16.38
N THR A 25 13.56 -9.11 -17.53
CA THR A 25 14.42 -10.23 -17.97
C THR A 25 14.89 -10.04 -19.40
N THR A 26 15.89 -9.19 -19.63
CA THR A 26 16.84 -9.31 -20.77
C THR A 26 17.93 -8.26 -20.68
N GLN A 27 18.99 -8.53 -19.89
CA GLN A 27 20.34 -8.04 -20.16
C GLN A 27 21.32 -8.78 -19.23
N SER A 28 22.44 -9.22 -19.78
CA SER A 28 23.54 -9.92 -19.12
C SER A 28 23.73 -9.45 -17.67
N SER A 29 23.39 -10.30 -16.70
CA SER A 29 23.40 -9.91 -15.29
C SER A 29 24.80 -9.40 -14.90
N PRO A 30 24.97 -8.11 -14.57
CA PRO A 30 26.16 -7.68 -13.85
C PRO A 30 26.32 -8.56 -12.62
N LYS A 31 27.55 -9.02 -12.32
CA LYS A 31 27.81 -9.86 -11.15
C LYS A 31 27.53 -9.03 -9.90
N THR A 32 26.30 -9.08 -9.38
CA THR A 32 25.89 -8.34 -8.19
C THR A 32 26.80 -8.74 -7.03
N ARG A 33 27.63 -7.79 -6.59
CA ARG A 33 28.43 -7.94 -5.37
C ARG A 33 27.54 -7.66 -4.16
N TYR A 34 27.84 -8.30 -3.05
CA TYR A 34 27.10 -8.08 -1.81
C TYR A 34 28.02 -7.50 -0.73
N LEU A 35 27.46 -6.63 0.11
CA LEU A 35 28.04 -6.25 1.38
C LEU A 35 27.20 -6.90 2.48
N GLN A 36 27.80 -7.85 3.20
CA GLN A 36 27.18 -8.44 4.37
C GLN A 36 27.54 -7.60 5.60
N ILE A 37 26.51 -7.15 6.32
CA ILE A 37 26.64 -6.36 7.53
C ILE A 37 26.05 -7.13 8.70
N SER A 38 26.86 -7.33 9.73
CA SER A 38 26.42 -7.79 11.05
C SER A 38 26.74 -6.73 12.09
N THR A 39 25.88 -6.58 13.09
CA THR A 39 26.09 -5.61 14.18
C THR A 39 25.93 -6.25 15.54
N ASN A 40 26.56 -5.63 16.54
CA ASN A 40 26.29 -5.86 17.96
C ASN A 40 25.91 -4.48 18.57
N PRO A 41 24.64 -4.26 18.95
CA PRO A 41 23.54 -5.21 19.08
C PRO A 41 22.99 -5.64 17.72
N SER A 42 22.16 -6.69 17.69
CA SER A 42 21.38 -7.06 16.49
C SER A 42 20.26 -6.04 16.23
N THR A 43 19.57 -6.16 15.08
CA THR A 43 18.39 -5.34 14.74
C THR A 43 18.66 -3.84 14.64
N VAL A 44 19.85 -3.47 14.19
CA VAL A 44 20.23 -2.09 13.93
C VAL A 44 19.68 -1.65 12.58
N ASP A 45 19.07 -0.47 12.55
CA ASP A 45 18.55 0.14 11.33
C ASP A 45 19.72 0.65 10.46
N LEU A 46 19.71 0.26 9.18
CA LEU A 46 20.77 0.56 8.23
C LEU A 46 20.26 1.54 7.16
N PHE A 47 20.95 2.67 7.02
CA PHE A 47 20.68 3.69 6.02
C PHE A 47 21.85 3.79 5.04
N ILE A 48 21.58 3.71 3.74
CA ILE A 48 22.61 3.67 2.71
C ILE A 48 22.70 4.99 1.97
N GLY A 49 23.92 5.41 1.66
CA GLY A 49 24.20 6.47 0.68
C GLY A 49 24.07 7.90 1.21
N LYS A 50 23.76 8.09 2.49
CA LYS A 50 23.71 9.41 3.13
C LYS A 50 24.46 9.38 4.45
N ALA A 51 25.39 10.31 4.64
CA ALA A 51 26.14 10.44 5.89
C ALA A 51 25.26 10.91 7.07
N LEU A 52 24.24 11.72 6.78
CA LEU A 52 23.22 12.16 7.74
C LEU A 52 21.85 11.78 7.19
N PRO A 53 21.41 10.52 7.38
CA PRO A 53 20.09 10.10 6.93
C PRO A 53 19.00 10.72 7.83
N ASP A 54 17.78 10.79 7.29
CA ASP A 54 16.60 11.04 8.10
C ASP A 54 16.24 9.75 8.85
N PHE A 55 16.58 9.67 10.14
CA PHE A 55 16.26 8.49 10.97
C PHE A 55 14.75 8.32 11.23
N ALA A 56 13.95 9.35 10.96
CA ALA A 56 12.49 9.26 10.99
C ALA A 56 11.91 8.63 9.71
N SER A 57 12.75 8.35 8.71
CA SER A 57 12.37 7.60 7.52
C SER A 57 12.58 6.08 7.70
N LYS A 58 11.93 5.29 6.85
CA LYS A 58 12.08 3.83 6.87
C LYS A 58 13.54 3.47 6.52
N PRO A 59 14.20 2.60 7.31
CA PRO A 59 15.55 2.13 6.98
C PRO A 59 15.55 1.34 5.68
N HIS A 60 16.71 1.31 5.01
CA HIS A 60 16.87 0.50 3.80
C HIS A 60 16.94 -0.98 4.16
N TYR A 61 17.64 -1.30 5.25
CA TYR A 61 17.83 -2.66 5.75
C TYR A 61 17.87 -2.66 7.29
N VAL A 62 17.72 -3.83 7.89
CA VAL A 62 17.90 -4.05 9.34
C VAL A 62 18.93 -5.15 9.52
N SER A 63 19.91 -4.96 10.40
CA SER A 63 20.98 -5.94 10.60
C SER A 63 20.48 -7.22 11.30
N PRO A 64 21.07 -8.40 10.98
CA PRO A 64 22.06 -8.65 9.93
C PRO A 64 21.43 -8.59 8.52
N ALA A 65 22.16 -8.03 7.56
CA ALA A 65 21.65 -7.82 6.20
C ALA A 65 22.69 -8.07 5.11
N PHE A 66 22.21 -8.47 3.93
CA PHE A 66 22.98 -8.52 2.69
C PHE A 66 22.55 -7.36 1.80
N ILE A 67 23.45 -6.42 1.57
CA ILE A 67 23.21 -5.22 0.79
C ILE A 67 23.76 -5.44 -0.62
N PRO A 68 22.92 -5.39 -1.68
CA PRO A 68 23.40 -5.46 -3.04
C PRO A 68 24.17 -4.19 -3.38
N VAL A 69 25.35 -4.36 -3.99
CA VAL A 69 26.23 -3.26 -4.40
C VAL A 69 26.16 -3.16 -5.92
N PRO A 70 25.69 -2.02 -6.47
CA PRO A 70 25.73 -1.77 -7.90
C PRO A 70 27.16 -1.82 -8.47
N ASP A 71 27.28 -2.27 -9.72
CA ASP A 71 28.55 -2.23 -10.44
C ASP A 71 29.07 -0.79 -10.57
N GLY A 72 30.39 -0.63 -10.46
CA GLY A 72 31.06 0.68 -10.47
C GLY A 72 31.07 1.42 -9.14
N LYS A 73 30.38 0.94 -8.09
CA LYS A 73 30.52 1.50 -6.73
C LYS A 73 31.63 0.80 -5.95
N ASP A 74 32.75 1.50 -5.76
CA ASP A 74 33.89 1.02 -4.95
C ASP A 74 33.76 1.38 -3.46
N THR A 75 32.84 2.30 -3.13
CA THR A 75 32.57 2.71 -1.75
C THR A 75 31.07 2.80 -1.47
N ILE A 76 30.68 2.49 -0.23
CA ILE A 76 29.31 2.62 0.24
C ILE A 76 29.29 3.26 1.63
N THR A 77 28.51 4.32 1.78
CA THR A 77 28.24 4.94 3.09
C THR A 77 27.09 4.21 3.74
N VAL A 78 27.31 3.71 4.96
CA VAL A 78 26.29 3.07 5.77
C VAL A 78 26.20 3.76 7.11
N SER A 79 25.00 4.21 7.45
CA SER A 79 24.67 4.87 8.70
C SER A 79 23.82 3.93 9.54
N PHE A 80 24.24 3.72 10.77
CA PHE A 80 23.72 2.76 11.73
C PHE A 80 22.95 3.50 12.81
N PHE A 81 21.71 3.07 13.04
CA PHE A 81 20.82 3.67 14.02
C PHE A 81 20.22 2.63 14.95
N HIS A 82 20.27 2.91 16.25
CA HIS A 82 19.58 2.15 17.28
C HIS A 82 19.27 3.10 18.45
N PRO A 83 18.08 3.04 19.09
CA PRO A 83 17.68 4.00 20.11
C PRO A 83 18.66 4.12 21.28
N ASP A 84 19.20 3.01 21.75
CA ASP A 84 20.06 2.97 22.95
C ASP A 84 21.57 3.09 22.65
N TYR A 85 21.94 3.38 21.38
CA TYR A 85 23.34 3.40 20.95
C TYR A 85 23.67 4.68 20.20
N ALA A 86 24.95 5.04 20.19
CA ALA A 86 25.45 6.18 19.46
C ALA A 86 25.34 5.97 17.94
N ASP A 87 24.85 6.99 17.24
CA ASP A 87 24.70 6.95 15.79
C ASP A 87 26.08 6.88 15.15
N THR A 88 26.27 5.90 14.29
CA THR A 88 27.58 5.63 13.68
C THR A 88 27.44 5.64 12.17
N THR A 89 28.31 6.36 11.48
CA THR A 89 28.36 6.35 10.01
C THR A 89 29.72 5.86 9.57
N VAL A 90 29.73 4.86 8.69
CA VAL A 90 30.95 4.24 8.18
C VAL A 90 30.95 4.30 6.66
N ASN A 91 32.06 4.77 6.09
CA ASN A 91 32.34 4.64 4.67
C ASN A 91 33.13 3.36 4.45
N ILE A 92 32.52 2.40 3.77
CA ILE A 92 33.07 1.06 3.56
C ILE A 92 33.63 1.01 2.15
N ALA A 93 34.94 0.78 2.03
CA ALA A 93 35.58 0.45 0.76
C ALA A 93 35.34 -1.03 0.44
N LEU A 94 34.85 -1.31 -0.76
CA LEU A 94 34.39 -2.64 -1.16
C LEU A 94 35.42 -3.34 -2.05
N SER A 95 35.49 -4.67 -1.91
CA SER A 95 36.28 -5.48 -2.83
C SER A 95 35.69 -5.42 -4.25
N LYS A 96 36.55 -5.28 -5.25
CA LYS A 96 36.15 -5.29 -6.67
C LYS A 96 35.74 -6.68 -7.17
N LYS A 97 36.14 -7.74 -6.48
CA LYS A 97 36.06 -9.11 -6.99
C LYS A 97 34.88 -9.90 -6.43
N ASP A 98 34.57 -9.72 -5.13
CA ASP A 98 33.61 -10.57 -4.39
C ASP A 98 32.89 -9.83 -3.26
N THR A 99 32.03 -10.56 -2.55
CA THR A 99 31.28 -10.13 -1.37
C THR A 99 32.20 -9.62 -0.28
N SER A 100 31.89 -8.44 0.26
CA SER A 100 32.59 -7.85 1.41
C SER A 100 31.79 -8.11 2.68
N PHE A 101 32.47 -8.26 3.82
CA PHE A 101 31.83 -8.47 5.12
C PHE A 101 32.37 -7.48 6.15
N ILE A 102 31.47 -6.97 6.99
CA ILE A 102 31.81 -6.11 8.12
C ILE A 102 30.99 -6.48 9.35
N ILE A 103 31.66 -6.47 10.52
CA ILE A 103 31.02 -6.53 11.83
C ILE A 103 31.21 -5.18 12.50
N VAL A 104 30.12 -4.57 12.95
CA VAL A 104 30.15 -3.28 13.65
C VAL A 104 29.60 -3.44 15.06
N ALA A 105 30.43 -3.19 16.07
CA ALA A 105 29.98 -3.06 17.45
C ALA A 105 29.65 -1.59 17.73
N LEU A 106 28.38 -1.31 18.06
CA LEU A 106 27.94 0.04 18.39
C LEU A 106 28.25 0.34 19.85
N ARG A 107 28.58 1.61 20.13
CA ARG A 107 28.75 2.10 21.51
C ARG A 107 27.39 2.46 22.09
N GLN A 108 27.07 1.95 23.27
CA GLN A 108 25.86 2.35 24.00
C GLN A 108 25.92 3.85 24.35
N THR A 109 24.78 4.52 24.30
CA THR A 109 24.62 5.86 24.88
C THR A 109 23.84 5.73 26.18
N TYR A 110 24.21 6.54 27.18
CA TYR A 110 23.54 6.58 28.49
C TYR A 110 22.92 7.96 28.77
N ASP A 111 22.85 8.80 27.74
CA ASP A 111 22.21 10.10 27.82
C ASP A 111 20.69 9.92 27.61
N ASP A 112 19.93 10.08 28.70
CA ASP A 112 18.47 9.93 28.70
C ASP A 112 17.78 10.91 27.72
N ASP A 113 18.32 12.12 27.55
CA ASP A 113 17.78 13.11 26.61
C ASP A 113 18.02 12.66 25.17
N GLU A 114 19.19 12.07 24.87
CA GLU A 114 19.48 11.51 23.56
C GLU A 114 18.57 10.31 23.26
N ILE A 115 18.41 9.40 24.21
CA ILE A 115 17.54 8.22 24.08
C ILE A 115 16.08 8.67 23.85
N ALA A 116 15.58 9.63 24.63
CA ALA A 116 14.24 10.16 24.47
C ALA A 116 14.01 10.77 23.08
N ARG A 117 14.97 11.56 22.58
CA ARG A 117 14.92 12.10 21.20
C ARG A 117 14.87 11.00 20.15
N LYS A 118 15.70 9.95 20.26
CA LYS A 118 15.70 8.83 19.31
C LYS A 118 14.41 8.02 19.36
N GLN A 119 13.84 7.82 20.54
CA GLN A 119 12.54 7.19 20.68
C GLN A 119 11.42 8.01 20.03
N ASP A 120 11.46 9.34 20.12
CA ASP A 120 10.51 10.20 19.43
C ASP A 120 10.63 10.10 17.89
N LEU A 121 11.86 10.03 17.36
CA LEU A 121 12.10 9.76 15.94
C LEU A 121 11.48 8.42 15.50
N ILE A 122 11.63 7.36 16.30
CA ILE A 122 11.02 6.06 16.03
C ILE A 122 9.49 6.14 16.05
N LYS A 123 8.90 6.86 17.02
CA LYS A 123 7.45 7.08 17.10
C LYS A 123 6.96 7.83 15.86
N HIS A 124 7.64 8.91 15.46
CA HIS A 124 7.32 9.68 14.27
C HIS A 124 7.39 8.80 13.01
N ARG A 125 8.45 7.99 12.87
CA ARG A 125 8.61 7.03 11.78
C ARG A 125 7.45 6.03 11.71
N ASN A 126 7.11 5.41 12.84
CA ASN A 126 6.03 4.43 12.91
C ASN A 126 4.68 5.07 12.56
N ARG A 127 4.45 6.31 13.00
CA ARG A 127 3.27 7.09 12.63
C ARG A 127 3.20 7.32 11.12
N ARG A 128 4.31 7.74 10.51
CA ARG A 128 4.40 7.97 9.06
C ARG A 128 4.18 6.69 8.25
N ILE A 129 4.78 5.58 8.67
CA ILE A 129 4.58 4.26 8.05
C ILE A 129 3.12 3.83 8.16
N LEU A 130 2.52 3.93 9.34
CA LEU A 130 1.10 3.63 9.57
C LEU A 130 0.20 4.52 8.71
N GLY A 131 0.51 5.81 8.61
CA GLY A 131 -0.18 6.75 7.73
C GLY A 131 -0.13 6.30 6.28
N GLY A 132 1.04 5.86 5.79
CA GLY A 132 1.21 5.27 4.46
C GLY A 132 0.33 4.03 4.24
N TYR A 133 0.29 3.10 5.21
CA TYR A 133 -0.56 1.92 5.13
C TYR A 133 -2.05 2.27 5.11
N LEU A 134 -2.49 3.20 5.95
CA LEU A 134 -3.89 3.65 5.99
C LEU A 134 -4.32 4.30 4.66
N LYS A 135 -3.45 5.11 4.04
CA LYS A 135 -3.72 5.65 2.70
C LYS A 135 -3.94 4.53 1.68
N TRP A 136 -3.08 3.52 1.66
CA TRP A 136 -3.25 2.36 0.76
C TRP A 136 -4.50 1.54 1.09
N ALA A 137 -4.80 1.33 2.37
CA ALA A 137 -5.99 0.61 2.81
C ALA A 137 -7.29 1.32 2.41
N SER A 138 -7.28 2.65 2.26
CA SER A 138 -8.45 3.42 1.82
C SER A 138 -8.90 3.11 0.39
N ILE A 139 -8.05 2.51 -0.44
CA ILE A 139 -8.38 2.15 -1.83
C ILE A 139 -9.54 1.14 -1.88
N ALA A 140 -9.55 0.15 -0.99
CA ALA A 140 -10.59 -0.87 -0.95
C ALA A 140 -12.00 -0.28 -0.75
N PRO A 141 -12.27 0.55 0.28
CA PRO A 141 -13.57 1.19 0.44
C PRO A 141 -13.92 2.14 -0.72
N PHE A 142 -12.97 2.87 -1.30
CA PHE A 142 -13.26 3.68 -2.51
C PHE A 142 -13.67 2.81 -3.71
N ALA A 143 -13.00 1.69 -3.94
CA ALA A 143 -13.34 0.76 -5.02
C ALA A 143 -14.73 0.16 -4.83
N ILE A 144 -15.05 -0.31 -3.62
CA ILE A 144 -16.40 -0.82 -3.29
C ILE A 144 -17.45 0.26 -3.49
N SER A 145 -17.15 1.49 -3.09
CA SER A 145 -18.05 2.63 -3.28
C SER A 145 -18.33 2.91 -4.75
N GLY A 146 -17.29 2.93 -5.59
CA GLY A 146 -17.39 3.15 -7.03
C GLY A 146 -18.19 2.05 -7.73
N ILE A 147 -17.88 0.78 -7.46
CA ILE A 147 -18.63 -0.36 -8.02
C ILE A 147 -20.11 -0.28 -7.62
N SER A 148 -20.39 0.00 -6.35
CA SER A 148 -21.76 0.10 -5.84
C SER A 148 -22.52 1.29 -6.45
N ALA A 149 -21.83 2.41 -6.72
CA ALA A 149 -22.42 3.54 -7.43
C ALA A 149 -22.80 3.18 -8.87
N ILE A 150 -21.94 2.47 -9.60
CA ILE A 150 -22.22 1.99 -10.96
C ILE A 150 -23.42 1.03 -10.95
N VAL A 151 -23.46 0.07 -10.02
CA VAL A 151 -24.60 -0.86 -9.88
C VAL A 151 -25.89 -0.11 -9.53
N SER A 152 -25.81 0.94 -8.71
CA SER A 152 -26.95 1.78 -8.39
C SER A 152 -27.47 2.50 -9.63
N LEU A 153 -26.59 3.16 -10.40
CA LEU A 153 -26.97 3.86 -11.64
C LEU A 153 -27.58 2.91 -12.67
N TYR A 154 -27.00 1.72 -12.85
CA TYR A 154 -27.54 0.70 -13.73
C TYR A 154 -28.97 0.28 -13.35
N ASN A 155 -29.19 -0.02 -12.07
CA ASN A 155 -30.50 -0.43 -11.57
C ASN A 155 -31.53 0.71 -11.58
N ILE A 156 -31.10 1.97 -11.39
CA ILE A 156 -31.98 3.14 -11.56
C ILE A 156 -32.46 3.22 -13.01
N GLY A 157 -31.54 3.09 -13.98
CA GLY A 157 -31.90 3.10 -15.40
C GLY A 157 -32.88 1.98 -15.76
N LYS A 158 -32.64 0.76 -15.27
CA LYS A 158 -33.56 -0.38 -15.48
C LYS A 158 -34.93 -0.16 -14.84
N ALA A 159 -34.97 0.39 -13.62
CA ALA A 159 -36.23 0.73 -12.98
C ALA A 159 -37.00 1.78 -13.80
N GLU A 160 -36.34 2.81 -14.32
CA GLU A 160 -36.98 3.82 -15.17
C GLU A 160 -37.54 3.21 -16.47
N ASP A 161 -36.82 2.29 -17.11
CA ASP A 161 -37.30 1.57 -18.29
C ASP A 161 -38.58 0.76 -17.99
N HIS A 162 -38.59 0.01 -16.88
CA HIS A 162 -39.75 -0.78 -16.47
C HIS A 162 -40.94 0.10 -16.06
N LYS A 163 -40.67 1.23 -15.40
CA LYS A 163 -41.70 2.23 -15.09
C LYS A 163 -42.34 2.79 -16.37
N LYS A 164 -41.52 3.13 -17.37
CA LYS A 164 -42.01 3.61 -18.67
C LYS A 164 -42.80 2.54 -19.42
N ALA A 165 -42.40 1.27 -19.32
CA ALA A 165 -43.15 0.16 -19.88
C ALA A 165 -44.53 -0.02 -19.22
N MET A 166 -44.63 0.14 -17.90
CA MET A 166 -45.90 0.13 -17.17
C MET A 166 -46.82 1.29 -17.62
N GLU A 167 -46.29 2.51 -17.72
CA GLU A 167 -47.03 3.70 -18.17
C GLU A 167 -47.60 3.55 -19.61
N ASN A 168 -46.90 2.80 -20.47
CA ASN A 168 -47.35 2.53 -21.85
C ASN A 168 -48.37 1.39 -21.98
N THR A 169 -48.61 0.61 -20.92
CA THR A 169 -49.60 -0.46 -20.93
C THR A 169 -50.96 0.04 -20.41
N ARG A 170 -51.96 0.13 -21.30
CA ARG A 170 -53.29 0.69 -21.00
C ARG A 170 -54.20 -0.18 -20.12
N PHE A 171 -53.82 -1.42 -19.80
CA PHE A 171 -54.63 -2.36 -19.01
C PHE A 171 -53.78 -3.19 -18.04
N SER A 172 -54.30 -3.40 -16.82
CA SER A 172 -53.69 -4.27 -15.80
C SER A 172 -53.74 -5.72 -16.29
N THR A 173 -52.63 -6.15 -16.90
CA THR A 173 -52.43 -7.48 -17.49
C THR A 173 -51.25 -8.15 -16.78
N GLU A 174 -51.07 -9.47 -16.95
CA GLU A 174 -49.94 -10.21 -16.37
C GLU A 174 -48.57 -9.57 -16.67
N LYS A 175 -48.43 -8.94 -17.84
CA LYS A 175 -47.23 -8.18 -18.24
C LYS A 175 -47.02 -6.91 -17.40
N TYR A 176 -48.08 -6.24 -16.98
CA TYR A 176 -48.01 -5.09 -16.06
C TYR A 176 -47.50 -5.52 -14.68
N GLU A 177 -48.00 -6.63 -14.14
CA GLU A 177 -47.55 -7.16 -12.84
C GLU A 177 -46.09 -7.63 -12.87
N ALA A 178 -45.62 -8.18 -13.99
CA ALA A 178 -44.21 -8.52 -14.16
C ALA A 178 -43.33 -7.26 -14.13
N HIS A 179 -43.69 -6.22 -14.90
CA HIS A 179 -42.95 -4.96 -14.89
C HIS A 179 -43.01 -4.21 -13.55
N ALA A 180 -44.12 -4.32 -12.81
CA ALA A 180 -44.24 -3.75 -11.47
C ALA A 180 -43.30 -4.43 -10.45
N ARG A 181 -43.16 -5.76 -10.56
CA ARG A 181 -42.21 -6.54 -9.74
C ARG A 181 -40.78 -6.19 -10.08
N ASP A 182 -40.42 -6.21 -11.36
CA ASP A 182 -39.06 -5.89 -11.83
C ASP A 182 -38.67 -4.44 -11.49
N PHE A 183 -39.61 -3.49 -11.61
CA PHE A 183 -39.41 -2.11 -11.18
C PHE A 183 -39.05 -2.02 -9.69
N THR A 184 -39.81 -2.73 -8.85
CA THR A 184 -39.61 -2.71 -7.40
C THR A 184 -38.27 -3.34 -7.03
N ASP A 185 -37.93 -4.49 -7.62
CA ASP A 185 -36.66 -5.19 -7.38
C ASP A 185 -35.44 -4.35 -7.80
N HIS A 186 -35.48 -3.75 -9.00
CA HIS A 186 -34.42 -2.86 -9.45
C HIS A 186 -34.33 -1.59 -8.58
N ARG A 187 -35.45 -1.03 -8.14
CA ARG A 187 -35.48 0.14 -7.25
C ARG A 187 -34.89 -0.17 -5.88
N GLU A 188 -35.21 -1.32 -5.30
CA GLU A 188 -34.65 -1.76 -4.02
C GLU A 188 -33.15 -2.04 -4.14
N SER A 189 -32.75 -2.77 -5.18
CA SER A 189 -31.34 -3.03 -5.49
C SER A 189 -30.54 -1.75 -5.70
N ALA A 190 -31.11 -0.76 -6.39
CA ALA A 190 -30.52 0.57 -6.56
C ALA A 190 -30.34 1.30 -5.23
N LYS A 191 -31.34 1.26 -4.35
CA LYS A 191 -31.31 1.91 -3.03
C LYS A 191 -30.26 1.27 -2.12
N THR A 192 -30.16 -0.05 -2.12
CA THR A 192 -29.14 -0.80 -1.37
C THR A 192 -27.75 -0.46 -1.88
N ALA A 193 -27.51 -0.54 -3.19
CA ALA A 193 -26.23 -0.20 -3.80
C ALA A 193 -25.83 1.26 -3.55
N LYS A 194 -26.78 2.20 -3.59
CA LYS A 194 -26.55 3.62 -3.24
C LYS A 194 -26.14 3.78 -1.77
N THR A 195 -26.74 3.02 -0.87
CA THR A 195 -26.46 3.07 0.56
C THR A 195 -25.07 2.53 0.85
N VAL A 196 -24.74 1.35 0.29
CA VAL A 196 -23.40 0.76 0.36
C VAL A 196 -22.37 1.74 -0.19
N SER A 197 -22.61 2.33 -1.36
CA SER A 197 -21.72 3.31 -1.96
C SER A 197 -21.39 4.47 -1.03
N LYS A 198 -22.41 5.07 -0.38
CA LYS A 198 -22.23 6.18 0.56
C LYS A 198 -21.45 5.78 1.81
N VAL A 199 -21.78 4.64 2.41
CA VAL A 199 -21.10 4.15 3.63
C VAL A 199 -19.63 3.91 3.34
N PHE A 200 -19.32 3.19 2.27
CA PHE A 200 -17.94 2.90 1.89
C PHE A 200 -17.18 4.15 1.45
N LEU A 201 -17.84 5.12 0.81
CA LEU A 201 -17.21 6.42 0.51
C LEU A 201 -16.82 7.16 1.79
N GLY A 202 -17.75 7.24 2.75
CA GLY A 202 -17.51 7.89 4.04
C GLY A 202 -16.40 7.22 4.83
N THR A 203 -16.41 5.89 4.92
CA THR A 203 -15.34 5.11 5.56
C THR A 203 -14.00 5.30 4.85
N GLY A 204 -13.99 5.27 3.51
CA GLY A 204 -12.77 5.50 2.72
C GLY A 204 -12.19 6.89 2.97
N LEU A 205 -13.03 7.94 3.00
CA LEU A 205 -12.61 9.29 3.35
C LEU A 205 -12.05 9.36 4.78
N ALA A 206 -12.71 8.78 5.77
CA ALA A 206 -12.22 8.77 7.15
C ALA A 206 -10.84 8.10 7.26
N ILE A 207 -10.66 6.91 6.67
CA ILE A 207 -9.38 6.19 6.65
C ILE A 207 -8.31 6.99 5.91
N LEU A 208 -8.64 7.58 4.75
CA LEU A 208 -7.72 8.40 3.98
C LEU A 208 -7.27 9.64 4.76
N THR A 209 -8.20 10.34 5.41
CA THR A 209 -7.88 11.52 6.23
C THR A 209 -7.00 11.15 7.42
N ALA A 210 -7.29 10.06 8.13
CA ALA A 210 -6.43 9.55 9.20
C ALA A 210 -5.03 9.18 8.67
N GLY A 211 -4.97 8.52 7.51
CA GLY A 211 -3.71 8.19 6.85
C GLY A 211 -2.91 9.42 6.42
N PHE A 212 -3.57 10.49 5.97
CA PHE A 212 -2.93 11.76 5.67
C PHE A 212 -2.37 12.43 6.92
N VAL A 213 -3.18 12.59 7.96
CA VAL A 213 -2.76 13.22 9.23
C VAL A 213 -1.59 12.48 9.86
N LEU A 214 -1.61 11.14 9.89
CA LEU A 214 -0.53 10.35 10.49
C LEU A 214 0.75 10.32 9.64
N SER A 215 0.65 10.59 8.34
CA SER A 215 1.80 10.60 7.43
C SER A 215 2.67 11.86 7.55
N PHE A 216 2.16 12.92 8.17
CA PHE A 216 2.86 14.17 8.43
C PHE A 216 3.20 14.31 9.93
#